data_AF-A0A7C6YAX8-F1
#
_entry.id   AF-A0A7C6YAX8-F1
#
_cell.length_a   1.000
_cell.length_b   1.000
_cell.length_c   1.000
_cell.angle_alpha   90.00
_cell.angle_beta   90.00
_cell.angle_gamma   90.00
#
_symmetry.space_group_name_H-M   'P 1'
#
loop_
_entity.id
_entity.type
_entity.pdbx_description
1 polymer ?
#
loop_
_entity_poly.entity_id
_entity_poly.type
_entity_poly.pdbx_seq_one_letter_code
_entity_poly.pdbx_strand_id
1 'polypeptide(L)'
;MSKIRFGLYFLIIGLLTLAFSIVMGLLLESYLPLELENARLLYYISKGLATFALLAMLIYAVFFKKEPANLAIQLTATLIYQFLPLLIRYLMTRKEPFLIFSVTIIFLTTIIYLALVLALDLLTARIKQVETLLEGNNIPVVNEDDYYDENGRFVSAVGKAKEK
;
A
#
# COMPACT_ATOMS: atom_id res chain seq x y z
N MET A 1 10.19 -12.92 -8.00
CA MET A 1 10.85 -12.66 -6.69
C MET A 1 10.16 -13.52 -5.63
N SER A 2 10.88 -14.18 -4.71
CA SER A 2 10.20 -14.98 -3.67
C SER A 2 9.47 -14.06 -2.68
N LYS A 3 8.29 -14.48 -2.18
CA LYS A 3 7.46 -13.71 -1.23
C LYS A 3 8.26 -13.25 0.00
N ILE A 4 9.26 -14.03 0.42
CA ILE A 4 10.14 -13.74 1.56
C ILE A 4 11.07 -12.56 1.25
N ARG A 5 11.69 -12.53 0.05
CA ARG A 5 12.59 -11.42 -0.36
C ARG A 5 11.84 -10.09 -0.45
N PHE A 6 10.57 -10.15 -0.87
CA PHE A 6 9.72 -8.98 -0.99
C PHE A 6 9.31 -8.39 0.38
N GLY A 7 8.90 -9.24 1.33
CA GLY A 7 8.60 -8.80 2.69
C GLY A 7 9.81 -8.21 3.41
N LEU A 8 10.99 -8.83 3.24
CA LEU A 8 12.24 -8.35 3.83
C LEU A 8 12.65 -6.98 3.30
N TYR A 9 12.49 -6.75 1.98
CA TYR A 9 12.77 -5.46 1.35
C TYR A 9 11.93 -4.32 1.94
N PHE A 10 10.62 -4.54 2.10
CA PHE A 10 9.74 -3.52 2.67
C PHE A 10 9.98 -3.27 4.16
N LEU A 11 10.33 -4.31 4.91
CA LEU A 11 10.70 -4.15 6.31
C LEU A 11 11.96 -3.28 6.46
N ILE A 12 12.98 -3.51 5.62
CA ILE A 12 14.19 -2.70 5.60
C ILE A 12 13.87 -1.24 5.26
N ILE A 13 13.06 -0.99 4.22
CA ILE A 13 12.66 0.37 3.85
C ILE A 13 11.92 1.07 4.99
N GLY A 14 10.97 0.38 5.63
CA GLY A 14 10.21 0.95 6.74
C GLY A 14 11.09 1.29 7.94
N LEU A 15 12.04 0.40 8.29
CA LEU A 15 13.01 0.67 9.36
C LEU A 15 13.95 1.84 9.03
N LEU A 16 14.46 1.91 7.79
CA LEU A 16 15.29 3.03 7.35
C LEU A 16 14.51 4.35 7.40
N THR A 17 13.25 4.33 6.99
CA THR A 17 12.37 5.51 7.04
C THR A 17 12.10 5.93 8.48
N LEU A 18 11.85 4.98 9.38
CA LEU A 18 11.64 5.25 10.80
C LEU A 18 12.89 5.87 11.43
N ALA A 19 14.06 5.28 11.19
CA ALA A 19 15.33 5.81 11.67
C ALA A 19 15.57 7.24 11.16
N PHE A 20 15.39 7.46 9.85
CA PHE A 20 15.49 8.78 9.24
C PHE A 20 14.51 9.80 9.87
N SER A 21 13.25 9.42 10.06
CA SER A 21 12.21 10.28 10.67
C SER A 21 12.55 10.69 12.10
N ILE A 22 13.10 9.76 12.90
CA ILE A 22 13.56 10.05 14.27
C ILE A 22 14.75 11.02 14.23
N VAL A 23 15.80 10.68 13.49
CA VAL A 23 17.03 11.48 13.39
C VAL A 23 16.73 12.89 12.86
N MET A 24 15.95 13.01 11.78
CA MET A 24 15.57 14.31 11.23
C MET A 24 14.80 15.16 12.22
N GLY A 25 13.90 14.57 13.00
CA GLY A 25 13.18 15.35 14.00
C GLY A 25 14.06 15.84 15.15
N LEU A 26 15.08 15.06 15.56
CA LEU A 26 16.07 15.52 16.53
C LEU A 26 16.91 16.67 15.97
N LEU A 27 17.44 16.49 14.76
CA LEU A 27 18.22 17.53 14.07
C LEU A 27 17.42 18.82 13.90
N LEU A 28 16.17 18.73 13.42
CA LEU A 28 15.33 19.89 13.23
C LEU A 28 15.05 20.63 14.54
N GLU A 29 14.87 19.92 15.65
CA GLU A 29 14.69 20.55 16.96
C GLU A 29 15.95 21.25 17.47
N SER A 30 17.13 20.65 17.23
CA SER A 30 18.41 21.26 17.63
C SER A 30 18.79 22.48 16.81
N TYR A 31 18.52 22.49 15.50
CA TYR A 31 18.99 23.54 14.59
C TYR A 31 17.92 24.58 14.23
N LEU A 32 16.64 24.22 14.25
CA LEU A 32 15.52 25.08 13.84
C LEU A 32 14.33 24.91 14.80
N PRO A 33 14.50 25.25 16.09
CA PRO A 33 13.45 25.06 17.08
C PRO A 33 12.20 25.88 16.73
N LEU A 34 11.03 25.29 16.89
CA LEU A 34 9.77 26.03 16.76
C LEU A 34 9.58 26.90 18.00
N GLU A 35 9.53 28.22 17.84
CA GLU A 35 9.47 29.13 19.00
C GLU A 35 8.16 29.00 19.79
N LEU A 36 7.04 28.85 19.09
CA LEU A 36 5.70 28.82 19.68
C LEU A 36 5.32 27.43 20.22
N GLU A 37 4.73 27.41 21.42
CA GLU A 37 4.29 26.17 22.08
C GLU A 37 3.21 25.43 21.28
N ASN A 38 2.20 26.15 20.79
CA ASN A 38 1.13 25.57 19.96
C ASN A 38 1.68 24.96 18.67
N ALA A 39 2.71 25.56 18.08
CA ALA A 39 3.39 25.05 16.89
C ALA A 39 4.15 23.75 17.19
N ARG A 40 4.89 23.70 18.31
CA ARG A 40 5.56 22.47 18.78
C ARG A 40 4.55 21.36 19.00
N LEU A 41 3.45 21.65 19.68
CA LEU A 41 2.40 20.67 19.97
C LEU A 41 1.82 20.07 18.68
N LEU A 42 1.45 20.89 17.69
CA LEU A 42 0.96 20.39 16.40
C LEU A 42 2.00 19.57 15.64
N TYR A 43 3.27 19.98 15.67
CA TYR A 43 4.36 19.22 15.08
C TYR A 43 4.51 17.84 15.74
N TYR A 44 4.54 17.76 17.07
CA TYR A 44 4.67 16.49 17.77
C TYR A 44 3.45 15.58 17.59
N ILE A 45 2.24 16.14 17.55
CA ILE A 45 1.02 15.37 17.25
C ILE A 45 1.10 14.76 15.84
N SER A 46 1.39 15.57 14.82
CA SER A 46 1.50 15.08 13.45
C SER A 46 2.63 14.05 13.31
N LYS A 47 3.78 14.27 13.95
CA LYS A 47 4.89 13.31 14.00
C LYS A 47 4.49 12.00 14.68
N GLY A 48 3.78 12.08 15.81
CA GLY A 48 3.26 10.91 16.52
C GLY A 48 2.32 10.09 15.66
N LEU A 49 1.35 10.75 15.00
CA LEU A 49 0.41 10.10 14.08
C LEU A 49 1.12 9.43 12.90
N ALA A 50 2.06 10.12 12.25
CA ALA A 50 2.82 9.55 11.14
C ALA A 50 3.67 8.36 11.59
N THR A 51 4.38 8.48 12.72
CA THR A 51 5.23 7.40 13.26
C THR A 51 4.38 6.19 13.63
N PHE A 52 3.25 6.40 14.31
CA PHE A 52 2.31 5.34 14.65
C PHE A 52 1.77 4.63 13.40
N ALA A 53 1.39 5.39 12.36
CA ALA A 53 0.94 4.83 11.10
C ALA A 53 2.01 3.96 10.42
N LEU A 54 3.29 4.39 10.45
CA LEU A 54 4.41 3.59 9.91
C LEU A 54 4.63 2.31 10.70
N LEU A 55 4.63 2.39 12.04
CA LEU A 55 4.78 1.22 12.91
C LEU A 55 3.63 0.23 12.72
N ALA A 56 2.39 0.73 12.69
CA ALA A 56 1.21 -0.08 12.43
C ALA A 56 1.31 -0.77 11.06
N MET A 57 1.77 -0.06 10.02
CA MET A 57 1.95 -0.62 8.69
C MET A 57 3.05 -1.68 8.64
N LEU A 58 4.17 -1.48 9.36
CA LEU A 58 5.24 -2.47 9.44
C LEU A 58 4.79 -3.76 10.15
N ILE A 59 4.10 -3.61 11.28
CA ILE A 59 3.48 -4.74 11.99
C ILE A 59 2.49 -5.43 11.04
N TYR A 60 1.62 -4.65 10.40
CA TYR A 60 0.63 -5.17 9.47
C TYR A 60 1.27 -5.98 8.33
N ALA A 61 2.34 -5.46 7.71
CA ALA A 61 3.05 -6.13 6.62
C ALA A 61 3.74 -7.44 7.04
N VAL A 62 4.21 -7.54 8.30
CA VAL A 62 4.88 -8.74 8.83
C VAL A 62 3.88 -9.82 9.23
N PHE A 63 2.83 -9.45 9.96
CA PHE A 63 1.91 -10.41 10.57
C PHE A 63 0.78 -10.83 9.64
N PHE A 64 0.34 -9.96 8.72
CA PHE A 64 -0.76 -10.26 7.82
C PHE A 64 -0.21 -10.64 6.44
N LYS A 65 -0.40 -11.91 6.06
CA LYS A 65 0.01 -12.48 4.76
C LYS A 65 -0.87 -11.94 3.63
N LYS A 66 -0.74 -10.65 3.34
CA LYS A 66 -1.48 -9.94 2.29
C LYS A 66 -0.77 -10.05 0.95
N GLU A 67 -1.48 -9.66 -0.10
CA GLU A 67 -0.88 -9.66 -1.44
C GLU A 67 0.24 -8.63 -1.54
N PRO A 68 1.35 -8.98 -2.23
CA PRO A 68 2.46 -8.07 -2.46
C PRO A 68 2.04 -6.70 -3.02
N ALA A 69 1.09 -6.69 -3.96
CA ALA A 69 0.59 -5.48 -4.60
C ALA A 69 -0.14 -4.56 -3.60
N ASN A 70 -1.05 -5.12 -2.78
CA ASN A 70 -1.75 -4.34 -1.76
C ASN A 70 -0.78 -3.74 -0.73
N LEU A 71 0.19 -4.55 -0.26
CA LEU A 71 1.23 -4.08 0.66
C LEU A 71 2.08 -2.95 0.07
N ALA A 72 2.43 -3.03 -1.22
CA ALA A 72 3.20 -1.99 -1.90
C ALA A 72 2.44 -0.66 -1.95
N ILE A 73 1.15 -0.68 -2.28
CA ILE A 73 0.32 0.53 -2.34
C ILE A 73 0.16 1.14 -0.94
N GLN A 74 -0.20 0.32 0.05
CA GLN A 74 -0.38 0.79 1.43
C GLN A 74 0.92 1.38 1.99
N LEU A 75 2.06 0.70 1.81
CA LEU A 75 3.36 1.21 2.25
C LEU A 75 3.70 2.53 1.55
N THR A 76 3.47 2.64 0.25
CA THR A 76 3.73 3.87 -0.50
C THR A 76 2.87 5.02 0.04
N ALA A 77 1.59 4.78 0.33
CA ALA A 77 0.71 5.76 0.96
C ALA A 77 1.23 6.16 2.36
N THR A 78 1.70 5.21 3.16
CA THR A 78 2.29 5.47 4.48
C THR A 78 3.58 6.27 4.40
N LEU A 79 4.42 6.02 3.39
CA LEU A 79 5.65 6.78 3.13
C LEU A 79 5.32 8.23 2.72
N ILE A 80 4.32 8.44 1.86
CA ILE A 80 3.83 9.78 1.54
C ILE A 80 3.30 10.47 2.81
N TYR A 81 2.58 9.73 3.66
CA TYR A 81 2.07 10.24 4.93
C TYR A 81 3.19 10.64 5.92
N GLN A 82 4.39 10.07 5.81
CA GLN A 82 5.56 10.49 6.62
C GLN A 82 6.01 11.93 6.34
N PHE A 83 5.60 12.54 5.23
CA PHE A 83 5.91 13.94 4.95
C PHE A 83 4.97 14.93 5.66
N LEU A 84 3.85 14.46 6.22
CA LEU A 84 2.90 15.31 6.95
C LEU A 84 3.58 16.14 8.05
N PRO A 85 4.41 15.58 8.97
CA PRO A 85 5.03 16.36 10.03
C PRO A 85 5.98 17.44 9.51
N LEU A 86 6.65 17.20 8.38
CA LEU A 86 7.51 18.19 7.73
C LEU A 86 6.68 19.33 7.13
N LEU A 87 5.55 19.00 6.50
CA LEU A 87 4.61 19.99 5.98
C LEU A 87 4.05 20.86 7.12
N ILE A 88 3.63 20.25 8.23
CA ILE A 88 3.14 20.97 9.40
C ILE A 88 4.24 21.86 9.98
N ARG A 89 5.47 21.36 10.12
CA ARG A 89 6.60 22.18 10.57
C ARG A 89 6.80 23.40 9.68
N TYR A 90 6.77 23.21 8.37
CA TYR A 90 6.91 24.30 7.41
C TYR A 90 5.81 25.38 7.57
N LEU A 91 4.55 24.96 7.76
CA LEU A 91 3.44 25.89 8.00
C LEU A 91 3.56 26.63 9.35
N MET A 92 4.22 26.01 10.33
CA MET A 92 4.43 26.55 11.66
C MET A 92 5.67 27.44 11.81
N THR A 93 6.62 27.39 10.87
CA THR A 93 7.87 28.18 10.95
C THR A 93 7.70 29.62 10.43
N ARG A 94 6.50 29.98 9.99
CA ARG A 94 6.19 31.33 9.47
C ARG A 94 6.08 32.35 10.60
N LYS A 95 6.31 33.63 10.26
CA LYS A 95 6.11 34.77 11.18
C LYS A 95 4.69 34.79 11.78
N GLU A 96 3.70 34.45 10.96
CA GLU A 96 2.33 34.21 11.38
C GLU A 96 1.99 32.74 11.09
N PRO A 97 1.94 31.86 12.11
CA PRO A 97 1.70 30.44 11.91
C PRO A 97 0.24 30.16 11.52
N PHE A 98 0.04 29.32 10.51
CA PHE A 98 -1.30 28.93 10.07
C PHE A 98 -1.88 27.79 10.91
N LEU A 99 -2.22 28.08 12.18
CA LEU A 99 -2.69 27.09 13.14
C LEU A 99 -3.95 26.36 12.67
N ILE A 100 -5.01 27.09 12.34
CA ILE A 100 -6.31 26.52 11.92
C ILE A 100 -6.14 25.64 10.69
N PHE A 101 -5.45 26.15 9.67
CA PHE A 101 -5.22 25.43 8.42
C PHE A 101 -4.41 24.15 8.63
N SER A 102 -3.43 24.17 9.54
CA SER A 102 -2.60 23.01 9.86
C SER A 102 -3.39 21.93 10.58
N VAL A 103 -4.28 22.30 11.50
CA VAL A 103 -5.23 21.36 12.12
C VAL A 103 -6.13 20.73 11.06
N THR A 104 -6.68 21.53 10.15
CA THR A 104 -7.52 21.04 9.04
C THR A 104 -6.75 20.07 8.14
N ILE A 105 -5.50 20.38 7.78
CA ILE A 105 -4.66 19.48 6.99
C ILE A 105 -4.41 18.17 7.73
N ILE A 106 -3.98 18.21 8.99
CA ILE A 106 -3.73 16.99 9.78
C ILE A 106 -4.98 16.12 9.76
N PHE A 107 -6.15 16.70 10.04
CA PHE A 107 -7.41 15.97 10.10
C PHE A 107 -7.79 15.35 8.74
N LEU A 108 -7.84 16.15 7.67
CA LEU A 108 -8.22 15.68 6.34
C LEU A 108 -7.24 14.64 5.79
N THR A 109 -5.94 14.89 5.89
CA THR A 109 -4.92 13.95 5.40
C THR A 109 -4.96 12.64 6.19
N THR A 110 -5.21 12.67 7.50
CA THR A 110 -5.39 11.45 8.31
C THR A 110 -6.60 10.65 7.85
N ILE A 111 -7.75 11.31 7.65
CA ILE A 111 -8.98 10.63 7.20
C ILE A 111 -8.79 10.01 5.83
N ILE A 112 -8.22 10.75 4.88
CA ILE A 112 -7.95 10.27 3.52
C ILE A 112 -7.01 9.07 3.56
N TYR A 113 -5.95 9.13 4.39
CA TYR A 113 -5.02 8.03 4.57
C TYR A 113 -5.72 6.77 5.10
N LEU A 114 -6.51 6.90 6.18
CA LEU A 114 -7.26 5.78 6.75
C LEU A 114 -8.26 5.19 5.75
N ALA A 115 -8.97 6.05 5.02
CA ALA A 115 -9.91 5.62 3.98
C ALA A 115 -9.21 4.81 2.88
N LEU A 116 -8.04 5.25 2.42
CA LEU A 116 -7.25 4.55 1.39
C LEU A 116 -6.81 3.16 1.88
N VAL A 117 -6.23 3.07 3.08
CA VAL A 117 -5.75 1.78 3.63
C VAL A 117 -6.91 0.79 3.80
N LEU A 118 -8.03 1.25 4.36
CA LEU A 118 -9.21 0.41 4.58
C LEU A 118 -9.91 0.01 3.28
N ALA A 119 -10.04 0.94 2.32
CA ALA A 119 -10.68 0.67 1.03
C ALA A 119 -9.90 -0.36 0.21
N LEU A 120 -8.56 -0.28 0.19
CA LEU A 120 -7.72 -1.24 -0.51
C LEU A 120 -7.85 -2.65 0.08
N ASP A 121 -7.95 -2.75 1.41
CA ASP A 121 -8.20 -4.02 2.09
C ASP A 121 -9.56 -4.61 1.75
N LEU A 122 -10.60 -3.79 1.75
CA LEU A 122 -11.96 -4.22 1.38
C LEU A 122 -12.02 -4.67 -0.09
N LEU A 123 -11.37 -3.93 -0.99
CA LEU A 123 -11.33 -4.21 -2.42
C LEU A 123 -10.56 -5.50 -2.70
N THR A 124 -9.41 -5.70 -2.06
CA THR A 124 -8.64 -6.95 -2.17
C THR A 124 -9.46 -8.15 -1.69
N ALA A 125 -10.21 -8.00 -0.60
CA ALA A 125 -11.07 -9.07 -0.09
C ALA A 125 -12.18 -9.45 -1.08
N ARG A 126 -12.83 -8.45 -1.71
CA ARG A 126 -13.85 -8.68 -2.74
C ARG A 126 -13.28 -9.34 -4.00
N ILE A 127 -12.10 -8.91 -4.46
CA ILE A 127 -11.44 -9.53 -5.62
C ILE A 127 -11.20 -11.01 -5.37
N LYS A 128 -10.64 -11.37 -4.21
CA LYS A 128 -10.39 -12.78 -3.87
C LYS A 128 -11.65 -13.65 -3.80
N GLN A 129 -12.76 -13.08 -3.34
CA GLN A 129 -14.05 -13.79 -3.32
C GLN A 129 -14.59 -14.06 -4.72
N VAL A 130 -14.38 -13.13 -5.66
CA VAL A 130 -14.84 -13.29 -7.04
C VAL A 130 -13.88 -14.15 -7.86
N GLU A 131 -12.58 -14.08 -7.59
CA GLU A 131 -11.55 -14.89 -8.26
C GLU A 131 -11.83 -16.39 -8.13
N THR A 132 -12.30 -16.86 -6.97
CA THR A 132 -12.71 -18.26 -6.78
C THR A 132 -13.90 -18.70 -7.62
N LEU A 133 -14.70 -17.75 -8.13
CA LEU A 133 -15.83 -18.03 -9.03
C LEU A 133 -15.43 -17.95 -10.51
N LEU A 134 -14.22 -17.47 -10.79
CA LEU A 134 -13.70 -17.22 -12.13
C LEU A 134 -12.61 -18.22 -12.55
N GLU A 135 -12.35 -19.28 -11.77
CA GLU A 135 -11.52 -20.40 -12.25
C GLU A 135 -12.13 -20.91 -13.55
N GLY A 136 -11.49 -20.50 -14.65
CA GLY A 136 -12.03 -20.65 -15.98
C GLY A 136 -12.26 -22.13 -16.27
N ASN A 137 -13.38 -22.43 -16.92
CA ASN A 137 -13.51 -23.68 -17.64
C ASN A 137 -12.24 -23.85 -18.48
N ASN A 138 -11.44 -24.88 -18.16
CA ASN A 138 -10.36 -25.31 -19.03
C ASN A 138 -11.03 -25.58 -20.38
N ILE A 139 -10.86 -24.68 -21.33
CA ILE A 139 -11.26 -24.93 -22.71
C ILE A 139 -10.24 -25.96 -23.18
N PRO A 140 -10.62 -27.24 -23.38
CA PRO A 140 -9.67 -28.22 -23.88
C PRO A 140 -9.19 -27.71 -25.23
N VAL A 141 -7.90 -27.38 -25.30
CA VAL A 141 -7.25 -27.12 -26.58
C VAL A 141 -7.18 -28.47 -27.26
N VAL A 142 -8.13 -28.74 -28.14
CA VAL A 142 -8.14 -29.92 -28.99
C VAL A 142 -7.05 -29.70 -30.03
N ASN A 143 -6.14 -30.66 -30.20
CA ASN A 143 -5.07 -30.55 -31.20
C ASN A 143 -5.68 -30.46 -32.59
N GLU A 144 -5.10 -29.63 -33.47
CA GLU A 144 -5.61 -29.50 -34.84
C GLU A 144 -5.67 -30.86 -35.57
N ASP A 145 -4.71 -31.74 -35.26
CA ASP A 145 -4.62 -33.10 -35.79
C ASP A 145 -5.85 -33.97 -35.45
N ASP A 146 -6.55 -33.68 -34.35
CA ASP A 146 -7.76 -34.43 -33.97
C ASP A 146 -8.96 -34.15 -34.89
N TYR A 147 -8.89 -33.07 -35.69
CA TYR A 147 -9.93 -32.71 -36.65
C TYR A 147 -9.74 -33.37 -38.03
N TYR A 148 -8.63 -34.07 -38.26
CA TYR A 148 -8.31 -34.72 -39.54
C TYR A 148 -8.21 -36.25 -39.38
N ASP A 149 -8.70 -36.99 -40.38
CA ASP A 149 -8.53 -38.44 -40.45
C ASP A 149 -7.13 -38.85 -40.96
N GLU A 150 -6.83 -40.15 -40.94
CA GLU A 150 -5.57 -40.72 -41.45
C GLU A 150 -5.30 -40.42 -42.93
N ASN A 151 -6.31 -39.93 -43.66
CA ASN A 151 -6.22 -39.55 -45.07
C ASN A 151 -6.18 -38.03 -45.28
N GLY A 152 -6.05 -37.24 -44.20
CA GLY A 152 -5.96 -35.78 -44.23
C GLY A 152 -7.29 -35.07 -44.52
N ARG A 153 -8.44 -35.74 -44.39
CA ARG A 153 -9.77 -35.13 -44.58
C ARG A 153 -10.31 -34.61 -43.25
N PHE A 154 -10.88 -33.40 -43.27
CA PHE A 154 -11.50 -32.77 -42.11
C PHE A 154 -12.79 -33.49 -41.71
N VAL A 155 -12.89 -33.96 -40.46
CA VAL A 155 -13.99 -34.82 -39.97
C VAL A 155 -14.94 -34.12 -38.98
N SER A 156 -14.82 -32.80 -38.81
CA SER A 156 -15.62 -31.98 -37.87
C SER A 156 -15.27 -32.15 -36.39
N ALA A 157 -15.42 -31.04 -35.65
CA ALA A 157 -15.15 -30.89 -34.23
C ALA A 157 -16.05 -31.70 -33.29
N VAL A 158 -17.09 -32.34 -33.81
CA VAL A 158 -18.10 -33.04 -33.01
C VAL A 158 -17.81 -34.55 -32.91
N GLY A 159 -16.94 -35.09 -33.76
CA GLY A 159 -16.82 -36.54 -33.99
C GLY A 159 -16.18 -37.35 -32.86
N LYS A 160 -15.12 -36.85 -32.21
CA LYS A 160 -14.39 -37.60 -31.17
C LYS A 160 -14.80 -37.30 -29.73
N ALA A 161 -15.65 -36.28 -29.51
CA ALA A 161 -16.11 -35.90 -28.17
C ALA A 161 -17.20 -36.83 -27.59
N LYS A 162 -17.68 -37.82 -28.36
CA LYS A 162 -18.72 -38.78 -27.94
C LYS A 162 -18.21 -40.17 -27.56
N GLU A 163 -16.90 -40.43 -27.65
CA GLU A 163 -16.31 -41.75 -27.34
C GLU A 163 -15.50 -41.80 -26.03
N LYS A 164 -15.66 -40.83 -25.12
CA LYS A 164 -15.15 -40.93 -23.75
C LYS A 164 -16.19 -40.54 -22.72
#